data_AF-A0A7S1N062-F1
#
_entry.id   AF-A0A7S1N062-F1
#
_cell.length_a   1.000
_cell.length_b   1.000
_cell.length_c   1.000
_cell.angle_alpha   90.00
_cell.angle_beta   90.00
_cell.angle_gamma   90.00
#
_symmetry.space_group_name_H-M   'P 1'
#
loop_
_entity.id
_entity.type
_entity.pdbx_description
1 polymer ?
#
loop_
_entity_poly.entity_id
_entity_poly.type
_entity_poly.pdbx_seq_one_letter_code
_entity_poly.pdbx_strand_id
1 'polypeptide(L)'
;RLQPSTRGDGVSKRASLAGPPRAQAERHSAPSMRTLEIPGSKRTSFTKVYKFGGSSVASAERMHEVANIVTLFRDEAPVVVLSAMGKTTNNLIIAGEMAINCNASEVQFLEPLMTINALHRETMDALNIGDATREEVESLLTELSQLLIGVSLLKDLTPRSLDSLVSFGERLSTRIFSGYLSACGVPSIQHDAFELGITTTDQFTNGDLLYDESISEVQQKLKRFVPKRDLDLRGDEGKASGGGRAQDAGLLPVVPVVTGFLGRGEKTGAITTLGR
;
A
#
# COMPACT_ATOMS: atom_id res chain seq x y z
N ARG A 1 72.21 -34.81 39.12
CA ARG A 1 72.29 -33.34 39.33
C ARG A 1 72.61 -32.72 37.98
N LEU A 2 71.79 -31.73 37.56
CA LEU A 2 72.11 -30.65 36.62
C LEU A 2 72.18 -30.95 35.11
N GLN A 3 71.16 -30.45 34.41
CA GLN A 3 71.14 -29.98 33.01
C GLN A 3 71.66 -28.51 32.92
N PRO A 4 71.67 -27.80 31.76
CA PRO A 4 71.44 -28.21 30.36
C PRO A 4 72.46 -27.66 29.32
N SER A 5 72.36 -28.24 28.12
CA SER A 5 73.02 -27.92 26.85
C SER A 5 72.46 -26.69 26.14
N THR A 6 73.32 -25.96 25.42
CA THR A 6 72.95 -24.98 24.39
C THR A 6 73.44 -25.41 23.02
N ARG A 7 72.65 -25.03 22.00
CA ARG A 7 72.96 -24.72 20.58
C ARG A 7 72.17 -25.54 19.55
N GLY A 8 71.59 -24.80 18.60
CA GLY A 8 71.05 -25.33 17.36
C GLY A 8 70.11 -24.34 16.68
N ASP A 9 70.66 -23.40 15.92
CA ASP A 9 69.94 -22.46 15.05
C ASP A 9 69.09 -23.20 14.00
N GLY A 10 67.79 -22.87 13.95
CA GLY A 10 66.81 -23.43 13.02
C GLY A 10 66.27 -22.37 12.07
N VAL A 11 66.51 -22.59 10.78
CA VAL A 11 66.12 -21.74 9.65
C VAL A 11 64.61 -21.83 9.34
N SER A 12 63.98 -20.64 9.29
CA SER A 12 62.83 -20.20 8.48
C SER A 12 61.86 -21.26 7.89
N LYS A 13 60.63 -21.29 8.43
CA LYS A 13 59.40 -21.62 7.68
C LYS A 13 58.32 -20.59 7.97
N ARG A 14 58.04 -19.72 6.99
CA ARG A 14 56.82 -18.88 6.95
C ARG A 14 55.63 -19.79 6.62
N ALA A 15 54.71 -19.95 7.58
CA ALA A 15 53.37 -20.44 7.31
C ALA A 15 52.43 -19.24 7.19
N SER A 16 51.97 -18.96 5.97
CA SER A 16 50.89 -18.01 5.71
C SER A 16 49.56 -18.64 6.07
N LEU A 17 48.94 -18.19 7.16
CA LEU A 17 47.55 -18.50 7.49
C LEU A 17 46.65 -17.74 6.51
N ALA A 18 46.05 -18.46 5.56
CA ALA A 18 45.00 -17.93 4.71
C ALA A 18 43.72 -17.73 5.54
N GLY A 19 43.25 -16.49 5.63
CA GLY A 19 41.94 -16.17 6.21
C GLY A 19 40.80 -16.72 5.34
N PRO A 20 39.59 -16.89 5.91
CA PRO A 20 38.46 -17.42 5.15
C PRO A 20 38.07 -16.47 4.01
N PRO A 21 37.54 -16.99 2.89
CA PRO A 21 37.14 -16.16 1.76
C PRO A 21 36.02 -15.22 2.20
N ARG A 22 36.23 -13.91 1.98
CA ARG A 22 35.18 -12.89 2.07
C ARG A 22 34.05 -13.31 1.13
N ALA A 23 32.91 -13.69 1.70
CA ALA A 23 31.66 -13.75 0.95
C ALA A 23 31.43 -12.37 0.32
N GLN A 24 31.52 -12.29 -1.00
CA GLN A 24 31.01 -11.14 -1.73
C GLN A 24 29.51 -11.13 -1.48
N ALA A 25 29.05 -10.18 -0.67
CA ALA A 25 27.64 -9.82 -0.65
C ALA A 25 27.31 -9.35 -2.07
N GLU A 26 26.63 -10.21 -2.83
CA GLU A 26 25.96 -9.82 -4.05
C GLU A 26 25.03 -8.66 -3.68
N ARG A 27 25.44 -7.45 -4.05
CA ARG A 27 24.53 -6.32 -4.07
C ARG A 27 23.51 -6.68 -5.14
N HIS A 28 22.34 -7.17 -4.73
CA HIS A 28 21.18 -7.21 -5.61
C HIS A 28 20.98 -5.79 -6.13
N SER A 29 21.37 -5.57 -7.39
CA SER A 29 21.07 -4.34 -8.09
C SER A 29 19.56 -4.18 -8.06
N ALA A 30 19.07 -3.08 -7.50
CA ALA A 30 17.66 -2.73 -7.58
C ALA A 30 17.21 -2.89 -9.05
N PRO A 31 16.10 -3.58 -9.32
CA PRO A 31 15.63 -3.77 -10.69
C PRO A 31 15.47 -2.38 -11.32
N SER A 32 16.07 -2.16 -12.49
CA SER A 32 15.89 -0.90 -13.22
C SER A 32 14.40 -0.69 -13.43
N MET A 33 13.86 0.41 -12.91
CA MET A 33 12.43 0.71 -12.94
C MET A 33 11.95 0.72 -14.39
N ARG A 34 11.28 -0.36 -14.80
CA ARG A 34 10.79 -0.54 -16.18
C ARG A 34 9.48 0.22 -16.30
N THR A 35 9.36 1.04 -17.34
CA THR A 35 8.07 1.65 -17.69
C THR A 35 7.07 0.56 -18.07
N LEU A 36 5.94 0.52 -17.37
CA LEU A 36 4.84 -0.41 -17.65
C LEU A 36 3.87 0.21 -18.65
N GLU A 37 3.10 -0.64 -19.32
CA GLU A 37 2.08 -0.20 -20.27
C GLU A 37 0.78 0.20 -19.53
N ILE A 38 0.09 1.22 -20.04
CA ILE A 38 -1.16 1.73 -19.44
C ILE A 38 -2.35 0.85 -19.89
N PRO A 39 -3.02 0.13 -18.96
CA PRO A 39 -4.19 -0.68 -19.29
C PRO A 39 -5.40 0.21 -19.62
N GLY A 40 -6.31 -0.28 -20.46
CA GLY A 40 -7.59 0.37 -20.71
C GLY A 40 -7.51 1.65 -21.55
N SER A 41 -6.37 1.93 -22.21
CA SER A 41 -6.12 3.13 -23.03
C SER A 41 -7.20 3.45 -24.09
N LYS A 42 -7.99 2.45 -24.50
CA LYS A 42 -9.07 2.60 -25.50
C LYS A 42 -10.47 2.52 -24.91
N ARG A 43 -10.63 2.39 -23.59
CA ARG A 43 -11.91 2.17 -22.90
C ARG A 43 -12.50 3.47 -22.36
N THR A 44 -13.82 3.52 -22.33
CA THR A 44 -14.63 4.60 -21.74
C THR A 44 -15.48 4.10 -20.57
N SER A 45 -15.09 2.98 -19.97
CA SER A 45 -15.64 2.44 -18.73
C SER A 45 -14.67 1.42 -18.13
N PHE A 46 -14.73 1.23 -16.82
CA PHE A 46 -14.05 0.10 -16.17
C PHE A 46 -14.68 -1.21 -16.63
N THR A 47 -13.86 -2.24 -16.81
CA THR A 47 -14.31 -3.53 -17.36
C THR A 47 -14.16 -4.69 -16.38
N LYS A 48 -13.23 -4.59 -15.42
CA LYS A 48 -12.95 -5.65 -14.45
C LYS A 48 -12.54 -5.10 -13.09
N VAL A 49 -12.73 -5.93 -12.07
CA VAL A 49 -12.21 -5.72 -10.72
C VAL A 49 -11.16 -6.80 -10.45
N TYR A 50 -9.96 -6.39 -10.08
CA TYR A 50 -8.87 -7.29 -9.67
C TYR A 50 -8.68 -7.21 -8.18
N LYS A 51 -8.93 -8.31 -7.47
CA LYS A 51 -8.72 -8.38 -6.03
C LYS A 51 -7.48 -9.19 -5.70
N PHE A 52 -6.58 -8.60 -4.92
CA PHE A 52 -5.37 -9.27 -4.43
C PHE A 52 -5.41 -9.40 -2.90
N GLY A 53 -5.15 -10.60 -2.39
CA GLY A 53 -5.08 -10.87 -0.96
C GLY A 53 -3.74 -10.46 -0.36
N GLY A 54 -3.63 -10.49 0.98
CA GLY A 54 -2.45 -9.96 1.67
C GLY A 54 -1.15 -10.68 1.33
N SER A 55 -1.19 -11.99 1.03
CA SER A 55 -0.01 -12.73 0.55
C SER A 55 0.49 -12.28 -0.82
N SER A 56 -0.41 -11.79 -1.68
CA SER A 56 -0.08 -11.29 -3.02
C SER A 56 0.56 -9.90 -2.99
N VAL A 57 0.50 -9.19 -1.86
CA VAL A 57 1.10 -7.86 -1.67
C VAL A 57 2.02 -7.81 -0.45
N ALA A 58 2.54 -8.96 -0.04
CA ALA A 58 3.29 -9.10 1.22
C ALA A 58 4.71 -8.49 1.18
N SER A 59 5.22 -8.15 0.01
CA SER A 59 6.56 -7.57 -0.17
C SER A 59 6.63 -6.74 -1.46
N ALA A 60 7.72 -5.99 -1.63
CA ALA A 60 8.03 -5.27 -2.86
C ALA A 60 8.01 -6.17 -4.10
N GLU A 61 8.64 -7.35 -4.03
CA GLU A 61 8.68 -8.31 -5.13
C GLU A 61 7.27 -8.78 -5.53
N ARG A 62 6.42 -9.06 -4.54
CA ARG A 62 5.02 -9.42 -4.76
C ARG A 62 4.20 -8.28 -5.37
N MET A 63 4.42 -7.04 -4.92
CA MET A 63 3.80 -5.86 -5.53
C MET A 63 4.24 -5.68 -6.98
N HIS A 64 5.50 -5.95 -7.31
CA HIS A 64 5.98 -5.96 -8.69
C HIS A 64 5.26 -7.04 -9.53
N GLU A 65 5.07 -8.26 -9.02
CA GLU A 65 4.26 -9.30 -9.69
C GLU A 65 2.82 -8.82 -9.96
N VAL A 66 2.18 -8.20 -8.96
CA VAL A 66 0.82 -7.67 -9.08
C VAL A 66 0.75 -6.55 -10.13
N ALA A 67 1.71 -5.63 -10.16
CA ALA A 67 1.76 -4.56 -11.17
C ALA A 67 1.86 -5.12 -12.60
N ASN A 68 2.64 -6.20 -12.79
CA ASN A 68 2.70 -6.89 -14.09
C ASN A 68 1.35 -7.51 -14.47
N ILE A 69 0.63 -8.12 -13.52
CA ILE A 69 -0.71 -8.68 -13.79
C ILE A 69 -1.71 -7.58 -14.16
N VAL A 70 -1.71 -6.47 -13.41
CA VAL A 70 -2.61 -5.32 -13.64
C VAL A 70 -2.42 -4.75 -15.05
N THR A 71 -1.17 -4.74 -15.54
CA THR A 71 -0.80 -4.13 -16.82
C THR A 71 -0.75 -5.12 -17.99
N LEU A 72 -0.93 -6.42 -17.73
CA LEU A 72 -0.85 -7.49 -18.74
C LEU A 72 -1.93 -7.37 -19.82
N PHE A 73 -3.16 -7.01 -19.44
CA PHE A 73 -4.32 -7.00 -20.33
C PHE A 73 -4.70 -5.58 -20.76
N ARG A 74 -4.06 -5.11 -21.84
CA ARG A 74 -4.24 -3.73 -22.35
C ARG A 74 -5.67 -3.33 -22.68
N ASP A 75 -6.50 -4.27 -23.11
CA ASP A 75 -7.89 -4.01 -23.48
C ASP A 75 -8.83 -4.01 -22.28
N GLU A 76 -8.32 -4.22 -21.07
CA GLU A 76 -9.08 -4.15 -19.83
C GLU A 76 -8.78 -2.84 -19.09
N ALA A 77 -9.81 -2.22 -18.52
CA ALA A 77 -9.69 -1.07 -17.64
C ALA A 77 -10.01 -1.54 -16.20
N PRO A 78 -8.99 -1.96 -15.43
CA PRO A 78 -9.21 -2.58 -14.13
C PRO A 78 -9.44 -1.54 -13.02
N VAL A 79 -10.27 -1.91 -12.05
CA VAL A 79 -10.25 -1.39 -10.68
C VAL A 79 -9.51 -2.39 -9.82
N VAL A 80 -8.47 -1.97 -9.12
CA VAL A 80 -7.65 -2.83 -8.27
C VAL A 80 -8.13 -2.71 -6.82
N VAL A 81 -8.34 -3.83 -6.13
CA VAL A 81 -8.74 -3.89 -4.73
C VAL A 81 -7.69 -4.69 -3.96
N LEU A 82 -7.08 -4.08 -2.93
CA LEU A 82 -6.00 -4.71 -2.18
C LEU A 82 -6.37 -4.93 -0.72
N SER A 83 -5.97 -6.09 -0.20
CA SER A 83 -5.88 -6.33 1.24
C SER A 83 -4.57 -5.77 1.82
N ALA A 84 -4.48 -5.71 3.15
CA ALA A 84 -3.26 -5.32 3.85
C ALA A 84 -2.07 -6.23 3.52
N MET A 85 -0.84 -5.71 3.63
CA MET A 85 0.38 -6.46 3.31
C MET A 85 0.61 -7.62 4.28
N GLY A 86 0.71 -8.85 3.77
CA GLY A 86 1.12 -10.02 4.55
C GLY A 86 0.31 -10.23 5.84
N LYS A 87 0.99 -10.11 6.99
CA LYS A 87 0.39 -10.28 8.34
C LYS A 87 0.03 -8.95 9.03
N THR A 88 0.05 -7.82 8.32
CA THR A 88 -0.15 -6.48 8.90
C THR A 88 -1.44 -6.37 9.70
N THR A 89 -2.58 -6.86 9.20
CA THR A 89 -3.85 -6.83 9.97
C THR A 89 -3.74 -7.56 11.31
N ASN A 90 -3.08 -8.72 11.35
CA ASN A 90 -2.87 -9.46 12.60
C ASN A 90 -1.94 -8.68 13.54
N ASN A 91 -0.86 -8.10 13.01
CA ASN A 91 0.05 -7.28 13.82
C ASN A 91 -0.63 -6.02 14.36
N LEU A 92 -1.57 -5.41 13.63
CA LEU A 92 -2.36 -4.28 14.09
C LEU A 92 -3.24 -4.66 15.29
N ILE A 93 -3.91 -5.82 15.21
CA ILE A 93 -4.72 -6.35 16.32
C ILE A 93 -3.84 -6.60 17.54
N ILE A 94 -2.71 -7.30 17.37
CA ILE A 94 -1.78 -7.60 18.46
C ILE A 94 -1.20 -6.30 19.05
N ALA A 95 -0.85 -5.31 18.23
CA ALA A 95 -0.39 -4.00 18.69
C ALA A 95 -1.43 -3.31 19.57
N GLY A 96 -2.71 -3.35 19.16
CA GLY A 96 -3.83 -2.80 19.94
C GLY A 96 -3.98 -3.48 21.30
N GLU A 97 -3.96 -4.82 21.32
CA GLU A 97 -4.05 -5.62 22.56
C GLU A 97 -2.87 -5.35 23.51
N MET A 98 -1.66 -5.25 22.97
CA MET A 98 -0.47 -4.91 23.75
C MET A 98 -0.51 -3.46 24.27
N ALA A 99 -1.00 -2.52 23.46
CA ALA A 99 -1.07 -1.11 23.81
C ALA A 99 -1.94 -0.86 25.05
N ILE A 100 -3.04 -1.60 25.22
CA ILE A 100 -3.88 -1.55 26.42
C ILE A 100 -3.03 -1.74 27.68
N ASN A 101 -2.04 -2.64 27.64
CA ASN A 101 -1.28 -3.06 28.82
C ASN A 101 0.05 -2.33 29.02
N CYS A 102 0.51 -1.50 28.08
CA CYS A 102 1.77 -0.76 28.19
C CYS A 102 1.55 0.73 28.53
N ASN A 103 2.60 1.45 28.92
CA ASN A 103 2.56 2.90 29.04
C ASN A 103 2.69 3.58 27.66
N ALA A 104 2.22 4.82 27.55
CA ALA A 104 2.27 5.58 26.30
C ALA A 104 3.70 5.72 25.73
N SER A 105 4.69 5.87 26.60
CA SER A 105 6.11 5.94 26.22
C SER A 105 6.66 4.64 25.61
N GLU A 106 5.99 3.51 25.88
CA GLU A 106 6.42 2.17 25.45
C GLU A 106 5.83 1.78 24.08
N VAL A 107 4.79 2.48 23.60
CA VAL A 107 4.05 2.14 22.37
C VAL A 107 4.97 2.02 21.15
N GLN A 108 5.91 2.95 20.99
CA GLN A 108 6.85 2.96 19.86
C GLN A 108 7.80 1.75 19.83
N PHE A 109 7.93 1.04 20.95
CA PHE A 109 8.81 -0.14 21.11
C PHE A 109 8.03 -1.46 21.06
N LEU A 110 6.71 -1.42 20.80
CA LEU A 110 5.93 -2.63 20.59
C LEU A 110 6.43 -3.33 19.32
N GLU A 111 6.82 -4.59 19.46
CA GLU A 111 7.34 -5.39 18.33
C GLU A 111 6.38 -5.40 17.13
N PRO A 112 5.05 -5.57 17.28
CA PRO A 112 4.16 -5.56 16.11
C PRO A 112 4.14 -4.23 15.37
N LEU A 113 4.22 -3.09 16.09
CA LEU A 113 4.28 -1.76 15.49
C LEU A 113 5.60 -1.54 14.76
N MET A 114 6.72 -1.96 15.36
CA MET A 114 8.03 -1.91 14.72
C MET A 114 8.05 -2.76 13.44
N THR A 115 7.48 -3.96 13.48
CA THR A 115 7.36 -4.85 12.33
C THR A 115 6.49 -4.24 11.22
N ILE A 116 5.38 -3.58 11.56
CA ILE A 116 4.56 -2.83 10.60
C ILE A 116 5.40 -1.70 9.97
N ASN A 117 6.03 -0.85 10.78
CA ASN A 117 6.82 0.28 10.28
C ASN A 117 7.96 -0.17 9.36
N ALA A 118 8.70 -1.21 9.76
CA ALA A 118 9.80 -1.76 8.97
C ALA A 118 9.32 -2.30 7.63
N LEU A 119 8.27 -3.14 7.62
CA LEU A 119 7.72 -3.73 6.39
C LEU A 119 7.37 -2.67 5.34
N HIS A 120 6.67 -1.61 5.74
CA HIS A 120 6.21 -0.58 4.82
C HIS A 120 7.36 0.29 4.33
N ARG A 121 8.29 0.68 5.22
CA ARG A 121 9.47 1.48 4.84
C ARG A 121 10.41 0.71 3.90
N GLU A 122 10.75 -0.52 4.24
CA GLU A 122 11.59 -1.39 3.42
C GLU A 122 10.96 -1.64 2.04
N THR A 123 9.63 -1.80 1.99
CA THR A 123 8.91 -1.96 0.73
C THR A 123 8.96 -0.68 -0.11
N MET A 124 8.75 0.49 0.50
CA MET A 124 8.87 1.76 -0.22
C MET A 124 10.28 2.00 -0.76
N ASP A 125 11.31 1.61 0.00
CA ASP A 125 12.71 1.72 -0.41
C ASP A 125 13.02 0.78 -1.57
N ALA A 126 12.62 -0.49 -1.46
CA ALA A 126 12.83 -1.49 -2.51
C ALA A 126 12.10 -1.15 -3.82
N LEU A 127 10.93 -0.52 -3.74
CA LEU A 127 10.15 -0.06 -4.90
C LEU A 127 10.57 1.32 -5.42
N ASN A 128 11.50 2.01 -4.74
CA ASN A 128 11.90 3.38 -5.03
C ASN A 128 10.70 4.35 -5.12
N ILE A 129 9.81 4.30 -4.12
CA ILE A 129 8.63 5.17 -4.03
C ILE A 129 9.06 6.63 -3.89
N GLY A 130 8.43 7.51 -4.67
CA GLY A 130 8.70 8.95 -4.66
C GLY A 130 8.23 9.65 -3.40
N ASP A 131 8.79 10.84 -3.16
CA ASP A 131 8.66 11.57 -1.88
C ASP A 131 7.21 11.85 -1.48
N ALA A 132 6.34 12.26 -2.42
CA ALA A 132 4.95 12.58 -2.12
C ALA A 132 4.17 11.38 -1.52
N THR A 133 4.28 10.19 -2.14
CA THR A 133 3.65 8.98 -1.61
C THR A 133 4.30 8.54 -0.31
N ARG A 134 5.62 8.71 -0.18
CA ARG A 134 6.34 8.39 1.05
C ARG A 134 5.89 9.24 2.22
N GLU A 135 5.73 10.54 2.03
CA GLU A 135 5.21 11.47 3.04
C GLU A 135 3.79 11.08 3.48
N GLU A 136 2.92 10.73 2.54
CA GLU A 136 1.56 10.26 2.83
C GLU A 136 1.56 8.97 3.68
N VAL A 137 2.40 8.00 3.33
CA VAL A 137 2.54 6.73 4.07
C VAL A 137 3.12 6.97 5.46
N GLU A 138 4.16 7.81 5.60
CA GLU A 138 4.74 8.15 6.91
C GLU A 138 3.76 8.91 7.81
N SER A 139 2.89 9.75 7.22
CA SER A 139 1.80 10.39 7.95
C SER A 139 0.84 9.37 8.54
N LEU A 140 0.45 8.34 7.75
CA LEU A 140 -0.38 7.24 8.24
C LEU A 140 0.29 6.40 9.33
N LEU A 141 1.58 6.10 9.21
CA LEU A 141 2.33 5.39 10.27
C LEU A 141 2.40 6.20 11.57
N THR A 142 2.49 7.53 11.44
CA THR A 142 2.43 8.45 12.58
C THR A 142 1.04 8.45 13.22
N GLU A 143 -0.03 8.53 12.41
CA GLU A 143 -1.42 8.47 12.87
C GLU A 143 -1.72 7.14 13.57
N LEU A 144 -1.24 6.01 13.02
CA LEU A 144 -1.31 4.69 13.65
C LEU A 144 -0.67 4.68 15.05
N SER A 145 0.54 5.24 15.15
CA SER A 145 1.27 5.33 16.42
C SER A 145 0.50 6.18 17.45
N GLN A 146 -0.10 7.29 17.01
CA GLN A 146 -0.92 8.15 17.85
C GLN A 146 -2.20 7.45 18.32
N LEU A 147 -2.86 6.68 17.45
CA LEU A 147 -4.04 5.89 17.83
C LEU A 147 -3.67 4.87 18.92
N LEU A 148 -2.56 4.15 18.76
CA LEU A 148 -2.07 3.20 19.76
C LEU A 148 -1.69 3.87 21.09
N ILE A 149 -1.12 5.09 21.06
CA ILE A 149 -0.92 5.91 22.25
C ILE A 149 -2.27 6.22 22.92
N GLY A 150 -3.29 6.59 22.15
CA GLY A 150 -4.65 6.79 22.66
C GLY A 150 -5.21 5.55 23.37
N VAL A 151 -5.09 4.37 22.73
CA VAL A 151 -5.48 3.07 23.32
C VAL A 151 -4.72 2.82 24.63
N SER A 152 -3.42 3.09 24.66
CA SER A 152 -2.58 2.92 25.85
C SER A 152 -2.98 3.86 27.01
N LEU A 153 -3.34 5.10 26.72
CA LEU A 153 -3.78 6.06 27.73
C LEU A 153 -5.16 5.73 28.30
N LEU A 154 -6.09 5.31 27.43
CA LEU A 154 -7.46 5.00 27.80
C LEU A 154 -7.63 3.61 28.42
N LYS A 155 -6.67 2.71 28.19
CA LYS A 155 -6.75 1.30 28.61
C LYS A 155 -7.97 0.58 28.05
N ASP A 156 -8.38 0.98 26.85
CA ASP A 156 -9.57 0.46 26.19
C ASP A 156 -9.37 0.41 24.66
N LEU A 157 -9.91 -0.65 24.05
CA LEU A 157 -9.94 -0.85 22.60
C LEU A 157 -11.35 -1.27 22.19
N THR A 158 -12.20 -0.27 22.01
CA THR A 158 -13.58 -0.50 21.55
C THR A 158 -13.60 -1.11 20.13
N PRO A 159 -14.69 -1.80 19.73
CA PRO A 159 -14.86 -2.28 18.35
C PRO A 159 -14.68 -1.18 17.29
N ARG A 160 -15.14 0.04 17.58
CA ARG A 160 -14.95 1.21 16.70
C ARG A 160 -13.48 1.58 16.56
N SER A 161 -12.74 1.63 17.67
CA SER A 161 -11.31 1.90 17.65
C SER A 161 -10.53 0.78 16.95
N LEU A 162 -10.98 -0.47 17.10
CA LEU A 162 -10.41 -1.64 16.43
C LEU A 162 -10.57 -1.55 14.91
N ASP A 163 -11.76 -1.21 14.40
CA ASP A 163 -11.99 -1.03 12.96
C ASP A 163 -11.10 0.08 12.38
N SER A 164 -10.99 1.22 13.07
CA SER A 164 -10.05 2.28 12.70
C SER A 164 -8.61 1.79 12.71
N LEU A 165 -8.20 1.04 13.74
CA LEU A 165 -6.84 0.50 13.88
C LEU A 165 -6.49 -0.47 12.75
N VAL A 166 -7.35 -1.44 12.43
CA VAL A 166 -7.06 -2.43 11.39
C VAL A 166 -7.14 -1.83 9.98
N SER A 167 -7.88 -0.73 9.79
CA SER A 167 -7.99 -0.02 8.51
C SER A 167 -6.64 0.45 7.96
N PHE A 168 -5.67 0.76 8.83
CA PHE A 168 -4.33 1.20 8.43
C PHE A 168 -3.64 0.19 7.51
N GLY A 169 -3.89 -1.11 7.69
CA GLY A 169 -3.25 -2.14 6.87
C GLY A 169 -3.53 -1.97 5.37
N GLU A 170 -4.80 -1.75 5.01
CA GLU A 170 -5.21 -1.58 3.61
C GLU A 170 -4.92 -0.17 3.11
N ARG A 171 -5.10 0.85 3.96
CA ARG A 171 -4.76 2.26 3.66
C ARG A 171 -3.28 2.41 3.27
N LEU A 172 -2.37 1.76 4.01
CA LEU A 172 -0.93 1.75 3.71
C LEU A 172 -0.64 0.99 2.41
N SER A 173 -1.17 -0.24 2.26
CA SER A 173 -0.88 -1.09 1.10
C SER A 173 -1.30 -0.47 -0.24
N THR A 174 -2.47 0.17 -0.28
CA THR A 174 -3.04 0.78 -1.49
C THR A 174 -2.31 2.04 -1.91
N ARG A 175 -1.87 2.86 -0.95
CA ARG A 175 -1.07 4.06 -1.24
C ARG A 175 0.30 3.70 -1.81
N ILE A 176 0.98 2.74 -1.18
CA ILE A 176 2.27 2.22 -1.68
C ILE A 176 2.11 1.68 -3.11
N PHE A 177 1.10 0.84 -3.34
CA PHE A 177 0.89 0.23 -4.66
C PHE A 177 0.51 1.25 -5.74
N SER A 178 -0.34 2.23 -5.42
CA SER A 178 -0.70 3.31 -6.36
C SER A 178 0.49 4.21 -6.70
N GLY A 179 1.30 4.55 -5.70
CA GLY A 179 2.55 5.29 -5.91
C GLY A 179 3.55 4.49 -6.75
N TYR A 180 3.62 3.18 -6.54
CA TYR A 180 4.46 2.29 -7.33
C TYR A 180 4.02 2.22 -8.80
N LEU A 181 2.73 2.04 -9.09
CA LEU A 181 2.21 2.10 -10.47
C LEU A 181 2.57 3.41 -11.15
N SER A 182 2.41 4.53 -10.42
CA SER A 182 2.74 5.87 -10.91
C SER A 182 4.24 6.01 -11.22
N ALA A 183 5.12 5.49 -10.35
CA ALA A 183 6.56 5.46 -10.58
C ALA A 183 6.94 4.62 -11.81
N CYS A 184 6.20 3.54 -12.08
CA CYS A 184 6.30 2.74 -13.29
C CYS A 184 5.66 3.37 -14.54
N GLY A 185 5.13 4.60 -14.46
CA GLY A 185 4.53 5.31 -15.59
C GLY A 185 3.07 4.94 -15.88
N VAL A 186 2.39 4.24 -14.96
CA VAL A 186 0.97 3.93 -15.05
C VAL A 186 0.18 4.90 -14.18
N PRO A 187 -0.63 5.81 -14.75
CA PRO A 187 -1.46 6.71 -13.97
C PRO A 187 -2.37 5.93 -13.02
N SER A 188 -2.25 6.20 -11.73
CA SER A 188 -2.99 5.50 -10.69
C SER A 188 -3.44 6.47 -9.60
N ILE A 189 -4.64 6.25 -9.07
CA ILE A 189 -5.18 7.01 -7.94
C ILE A 189 -5.63 6.03 -6.86
N GLN A 190 -5.25 6.32 -5.62
CA GLN A 190 -5.69 5.57 -4.47
C GLN A 190 -7.08 6.04 -3.99
N HIS A 191 -7.90 5.10 -3.55
CA HIS A 191 -9.19 5.39 -2.91
C HIS A 191 -9.39 4.56 -1.64
N ASP A 192 -9.77 5.25 -0.56
CA ASP A 192 -10.32 4.58 0.61
C ASP A 192 -11.79 4.22 0.35
N ALA A 193 -12.17 2.96 0.55
CA ALA A 193 -13.51 2.44 0.23
C ALA A 193 -14.64 3.18 0.95
N PHE A 194 -14.40 3.56 2.21
CA PHE A 194 -15.32 4.34 3.04
C PHE A 194 -15.53 5.77 2.50
N GLU A 195 -14.59 6.31 1.73
CA GLU A 195 -14.76 7.57 1.00
C GLU A 195 -15.28 7.36 -0.42
N LEU A 196 -15.07 6.19 -1.01
CA LEU A 196 -15.57 5.86 -2.35
C LEU A 196 -17.08 5.59 -2.37
N GLY A 197 -17.70 5.39 -1.21
CA GLY A 197 -19.14 5.21 -1.05
C GLY A 197 -19.56 3.82 -0.57
N ILE A 198 -18.61 2.96 -0.17
CA ILE A 198 -18.97 1.70 0.48
C ILE A 198 -19.58 2.01 1.85
N THR A 199 -20.90 1.90 1.94
CA THR A 199 -21.67 2.21 3.15
C THR A 199 -22.09 0.93 3.84
N THR A 200 -22.00 0.89 5.16
CA THR A 200 -22.35 -0.27 5.97
C THR A 200 -23.27 0.11 7.11
N THR A 201 -23.86 -0.88 7.77
CA THR A 201 -24.41 -0.70 9.12
C THR A 201 -23.30 -0.27 10.09
N ASP A 202 -23.68 0.34 11.22
CA ASP A 202 -22.74 0.73 12.29
C ASP A 202 -22.33 -0.43 13.21
N GLN A 203 -22.46 -1.67 12.75
CA GLN A 203 -21.96 -2.84 13.46
C GLN A 203 -20.46 -2.99 13.20
N PHE A 204 -19.63 -2.37 14.04
CA PHE A 204 -18.18 -2.50 13.93
C PHE A 204 -17.73 -3.96 14.00
N THR A 205 -16.61 -4.28 13.37
CA THR A 205 -16.03 -5.63 13.17
C THR A 205 -16.81 -6.57 12.24
N ASN A 206 -18.07 -6.24 11.91
CA ASN A 206 -18.95 -7.04 11.06
C ASN A 206 -20.06 -6.17 10.44
N GLY A 207 -19.67 -5.09 9.76
CA GLY A 207 -20.59 -4.14 9.16
C GLY A 207 -21.25 -4.74 7.93
N ASP A 208 -22.57 -4.83 7.93
CA ASP A 208 -23.33 -5.32 6.77
C ASP A 208 -23.32 -4.26 5.67
N LEU A 209 -23.01 -4.68 4.44
CA LEU A 209 -23.01 -3.81 3.28
C LEU A 209 -24.42 -3.32 2.95
N LEU A 210 -24.58 -1.99 2.89
CA LEU A 210 -25.79 -1.34 2.39
C LEU A 210 -25.67 -1.17 0.87
N TYR A 211 -26.14 -2.18 0.14
CA TYR A 211 -25.84 -2.38 -1.28
C TYR A 211 -26.39 -1.27 -2.17
N ASP A 212 -27.64 -0.87 -1.95
CA ASP A 212 -28.35 0.09 -2.80
C ASP A 212 -27.72 1.50 -2.68
N GLU A 213 -27.37 1.89 -1.46
CA GLU A 213 -26.65 3.11 -1.14
C GLU A 213 -25.24 3.08 -1.75
N SER A 214 -24.54 1.96 -1.59
CA SER A 214 -23.14 1.83 -2.02
C SER A 214 -22.97 1.89 -3.52
N ILE A 215 -23.82 1.19 -4.29
CA ILE A 215 -23.67 1.11 -5.74
C ILE A 215 -23.76 2.49 -6.41
N SER A 216 -24.76 3.28 -6.01
CA SER A 216 -25.02 4.58 -6.65
C SER A 216 -23.83 5.52 -6.45
N GLU A 217 -23.31 5.57 -5.23
CA GLU A 217 -22.21 6.47 -4.87
C GLU A 217 -20.88 6.02 -5.50
N VAL A 218 -20.56 4.73 -5.42
CA VAL A 218 -19.33 4.16 -6.02
C VAL A 218 -19.33 4.38 -7.53
N GLN A 219 -20.43 4.13 -8.22
CA GLN A 219 -20.51 4.37 -9.67
C GLN A 219 -20.34 5.84 -10.02
N GLN A 220 -20.97 6.75 -9.26
CA GLN A 220 -20.87 8.18 -9.50
C GLN A 220 -19.44 8.69 -9.32
N LYS A 221 -18.74 8.23 -8.27
CA LYS A 221 -17.36 8.62 -7.98
C LYS A 221 -16.39 8.00 -8.98
N LEU A 222 -16.52 6.71 -9.28
CA LEU A 222 -15.63 6.03 -10.23
C LEU A 222 -15.76 6.58 -11.66
N LYS A 223 -16.96 6.97 -12.12
CA LYS A 223 -17.15 7.58 -13.45
C LYS A 223 -16.28 8.81 -13.69
N ARG A 224 -15.84 9.52 -12.65
CA ARG A 224 -14.97 10.70 -12.75
C ARG A 224 -13.55 10.37 -13.18
N PHE A 225 -13.12 9.11 -13.04
CA PHE A 225 -11.76 8.65 -13.35
C PHE A 225 -11.65 7.91 -14.68
N VAL A 226 -12.76 7.79 -15.39
CA VAL A 226 -12.79 7.23 -16.74
C VAL A 226 -12.51 8.35 -17.75
N PRO A 227 -11.62 8.14 -18.74
CA PRO A 227 -11.44 9.10 -19.82
C PRO A 227 -12.77 9.42 -20.50
N LYS A 228 -13.15 10.70 -20.50
CA LYS A 228 -14.21 11.19 -21.38
C LYS A 228 -13.66 11.16 -22.80
N ARG A 229 -14.18 10.29 -23.66
CA ARG A 229 -14.04 10.53 -25.10
C ARG A 229 -14.87 11.76 -25.44
N ASP A 230 -14.35 12.59 -26.34
CA ASP A 230 -15.08 13.64 -27.07
C ASP A 230 -16.33 13.07 -27.77
N LEU A 231 -17.38 12.80 -27.00
CA LEU A 231 -18.63 12.20 -27.48
C LEU A 231 -19.80 13.19 -27.46
N ASP A 232 -19.54 14.49 -27.34
CA ASP A 232 -20.58 15.55 -27.41
C ASP A 232 -20.34 16.63 -28.49
N LEU A 233 -19.40 16.45 -29.43
CA LEU A 233 -19.19 17.42 -30.53
C LEU A 233 -19.92 17.10 -31.85
N ARG A 234 -20.89 16.18 -31.85
CA ARG A 234 -21.74 15.89 -33.02
C ARG A 234 -23.24 16.01 -32.71
N GLY A 235 -23.60 17.07 -32.00
CA GLY A 235 -24.98 17.30 -31.58
C GLY A 235 -25.41 18.76 -31.45
N ASP A 236 -24.79 19.72 -32.17
CA ASP A 236 -25.44 21.00 -32.48
C ASP A 236 -24.68 21.76 -33.60
N GLU A 237 -24.97 21.45 -34.87
CA GLU A 237 -24.64 22.38 -35.95
C GLU A 237 -25.63 23.56 -35.88
N GLY A 238 -25.34 24.54 -35.02
CA GLY A 238 -26.38 25.49 -34.62
C GLY A 238 -25.98 26.76 -33.88
N LYS A 239 -24.95 27.48 -34.35
CA LYS A 239 -24.66 28.93 -34.13
C LYS A 239 -23.59 29.33 -33.10
N ALA A 240 -22.81 30.30 -33.58
CA ALA A 240 -22.18 31.44 -32.88
C ALA A 240 -20.80 31.24 -32.20
N SER A 241 -19.77 31.43 -33.03
CA SER A 241 -18.66 32.39 -32.84
C SER A 241 -18.12 32.66 -31.42
N GLY A 242 -16.88 32.23 -31.18
CA GLY A 242 -15.96 32.90 -30.25
C GLY A 242 -15.00 31.98 -29.51
N GLY A 243 -13.69 32.17 -29.75
CA GLY A 243 -12.63 31.66 -28.88
C GLY A 243 -12.05 30.31 -29.29
N GLY A 244 -10.72 30.24 -29.38
CA GLY A 244 -10.06 28.98 -29.64
C GLY A 244 -8.56 29.08 -29.47
N ARG A 245 -8.06 28.73 -28.27
CA ARG A 245 -6.81 27.97 -28.11
C ARG A 245 -6.62 27.51 -26.66
N ALA A 246 -6.43 26.19 -26.58
CA ALA A 246 -5.63 25.42 -25.62
C ALA A 246 -6.38 24.65 -24.52
N GLN A 247 -6.08 23.34 -24.51
CA GLN A 247 -6.11 22.37 -23.41
C GLN A 247 -7.42 21.60 -23.15
N ASP A 248 -7.81 20.75 -24.10
CA ASP A 248 -8.34 19.42 -23.75
C ASP A 248 -7.30 18.38 -24.15
N ALA A 249 -6.33 18.16 -23.26
CA ALA A 249 -5.45 17.00 -23.35
C ALA A 249 -6.26 15.81 -22.83
N GLY A 250 -6.66 14.92 -23.73
CA GLY A 250 -7.44 13.72 -23.38
C GLY A 250 -6.87 13.02 -22.15
N LEU A 251 -7.67 12.96 -21.08
CA LEU A 251 -7.26 12.33 -19.82
C LEU A 251 -6.80 10.90 -20.10
N LEU A 252 -5.55 10.58 -19.74
CA LEU A 252 -5.08 9.20 -19.74
C LEU A 252 -5.94 8.36 -18.78
N PRO A 253 -6.22 7.08 -19.10
CA PRO A 253 -6.92 6.22 -18.16
C PRO A 253 -6.13 6.09 -16.87
N VAL A 254 -6.83 6.30 -15.77
CA VAL A 254 -6.28 6.16 -14.43
C VAL A 254 -6.74 4.82 -13.86
N VAL A 255 -5.83 4.04 -13.30
CA VAL A 255 -6.14 2.81 -12.57
C VAL A 255 -6.54 3.17 -11.14
N PRO A 256 -7.79 2.92 -10.70
CA PRO A 256 -8.17 3.12 -9.31
C PRO A 256 -7.64 1.96 -8.46
N VAL A 257 -6.95 2.28 -7.36
CA VAL A 257 -6.46 1.32 -6.36
C VAL A 257 -7.23 1.55 -5.06
N VAL A 258 -8.12 0.62 -4.72
CA VAL A 258 -9.11 0.77 -3.65
C VAL A 258 -8.78 -0.14 -2.47
N THR A 259 -8.99 0.33 -1.24
CA THR A 259 -8.90 -0.54 -0.05
C THR A 259 -9.95 -1.64 -0.13
N GLY A 260 -9.57 -2.89 0.17
CA GLY A 260 -10.53 -3.96 0.46
C GLY A 260 -11.22 -3.75 1.81
N PHE A 261 -12.15 -4.65 2.17
CA PHE A 261 -12.67 -4.92 3.53
C PHE A 261 -13.28 -3.76 4.36
N LEU A 262 -13.10 -2.50 3.96
CA LEU A 262 -13.50 -1.32 4.70
C LEU A 262 -14.80 -0.72 4.15
N GLY A 263 -15.53 -0.06 5.04
CA GLY A 263 -16.72 0.72 4.72
C GLY A 263 -16.92 1.88 5.67
N ARG A 264 -18.03 2.59 5.47
CA ARG A 264 -18.44 3.74 6.28
C ARG A 264 -19.77 3.43 6.96
N GLY A 265 -19.83 3.50 8.28
CA GLY A 265 -21.07 3.32 9.04
C GLY A 265 -22.10 4.39 8.67
N GLU A 266 -23.34 3.96 8.37
CA GLU A 266 -24.41 4.82 7.84
C GLU A 266 -24.77 5.97 8.79
N LYS A 267 -24.77 5.75 10.12
CA LYS A 267 -25.17 6.77 11.10
C LYS A 267 -23.97 7.49 11.69
N THR A 268 -22.91 6.76 12.03
CA THR A 268 -21.74 7.32 12.71
C THR A 268 -20.78 8.00 11.75
N GLY A 269 -20.81 7.63 10.47
CA GLY A 269 -19.83 8.03 9.47
C GLY A 269 -18.41 7.52 9.74
N ALA A 270 -18.24 6.64 10.74
CA ALA A 270 -16.95 6.09 11.14
C ALA A 270 -16.50 4.99 10.16
N ILE A 271 -15.19 4.72 10.15
CA ILE A 271 -14.65 3.57 9.44
C ILE A 271 -15.19 2.31 10.09
N THR A 272 -15.70 1.40 9.27
CA THR A 272 -16.15 0.07 9.64
C THR A 272 -15.38 -0.98 8.86
N THR A 273 -15.39 -2.21 9.35
CA THR A 273 -14.92 -3.38 8.62
C THR A 273 -16.07 -4.33 8.29
N LEU A 274 -16.00 -5.00 7.14
CA LEU A 274 -17.07 -5.84 6.61
C LEU A 274 -17.18 -7.24 7.26
N GLY A 275 -16.32 -7.56 8.24
CA GLY A 275 -16.25 -8.92 8.79
C GLY A 275 -15.62 -9.95 7.83
N ARG A 276 -15.34 -11.14 8.35
CA ARG A 276 -14.78 -12.25 7.57
C ARG A 276 -15.85 -13.02 6.81
#